data_AF-A0A923XC52-F1
#
_entry.id   AF-A0A923XC52-F1
#
_cell.length_a   1.000
_cell.length_b   1.000
_cell.length_c   1.000
_cell.angle_alpha   90.00
_cell.angle_beta   90.00
_cell.angle_gamma   90.00
#
_symmetry.space_group_name_H-M   'P 1'
#
loop_
_entity.id
_entity.type
_entity.pdbx_description
1 polymer ?
#
loop_
_entity_poly.entity_id
_entity_poly.type
_entity_poly.pdbx_seq_one_letter_code
_entity_poly.pdbx_strand_id
1 'polypeptide(L)'
;MMTPQKKIFAVAIVFCITTFLALNYLTNKKSNLGSYSAASVATEPGYCLAIRGNGELEPAHWGGIAKTIEQFGLPTAMAGGSSASISMFWLNSVAQHPLIQTSNIDTLERNSRAALLVKSFLGFFQELKDTKFSQDFFNLYGQYRKSQAQDLTTEMQADLVKKNYPAVIRTLEQGMQLGLFSNDSLKPLILSLSNKSDKRSQFYLDELAESVRQFGKFDASTDANLFFRPPLVNFENASVSFGRFAAFYSARSSKSEIINNWANFFTKCTSDSEGASWAGLIKKNPNCGQIFHNIFQSYFQDEPKLSLENDMIGSPISVYPSTSVLIGDAALEAEKAFVDYDKQLDRQFGKTFKPTNPEEVLFGYWGSAAYLKKIELALDKSDEKSRRFFALGPATWKQVLSLSPAEPGLSPMKMFKANNQNIYSAGGWSDLHPAAILKAAGCQKIIYLTRRGGESLFAQGVANRLMSLNRDVVNLSSKIDSEKKALTKLNDDGDAGADPNSVWSKLFNLANPNSSVNFSLRKADAILCTNWNVFDVKTDLIGLIEDSYNSQYWLSQSATSDTSFKLIVPLTEKVSGCQPL
;
A
#
# COMPACT_ATOMS: atom_id res chain seq x y z
N MET A 1 -5.49 17.86 30.32
CA MET A 1 -5.91 18.47 29.03
C MET A 1 -4.86 18.12 27.98
N MET A 2 -5.23 17.37 26.95
CA MET A 2 -4.33 16.97 25.86
C MET A 2 -4.19 18.11 24.84
N THR A 3 -2.96 18.39 24.38
CA THR A 3 -2.67 19.41 23.36
C THR A 3 -3.27 19.04 21.99
N PRO A 4 -3.61 20.01 21.12
CA PRO A 4 -4.16 19.77 19.78
C PRO A 4 -3.32 18.81 18.93
N GLN A 5 -1.99 18.80 19.10
CA GLN A 5 -1.07 17.87 18.44
C GLN A 5 -1.26 16.39 18.85
N LYS A 6 -1.76 16.10 20.07
CA LYS A 6 -2.03 14.72 20.52
C LYS A 6 -3.36 14.14 20.02
N LYS A 7 -4.24 14.96 19.41
CA LYS A 7 -5.47 14.49 18.74
C LYS A 7 -5.23 14.09 17.28
N ILE A 8 -4.10 14.50 16.69
CA ILE A 8 -3.66 14.14 15.33
C ILE A 8 -3.18 12.67 15.24
N PHE A 9 -3.26 11.91 16.35
CA PHE A 9 -2.34 10.81 16.65
C PHE A 9 -2.96 9.41 16.63
N ALA A 10 -4.29 9.27 16.71
CA ALA A 10 -4.96 7.97 16.56
C ALA A 10 -5.07 7.53 15.10
N VAL A 11 -4.29 8.15 14.22
CA VAL A 11 -4.75 8.51 12.90
C VAL A 11 -3.92 7.83 11.83
N ALA A 12 -2.74 7.25 12.06
CA ALA A 12 -1.85 6.86 10.95
C ALA A 12 -1.90 5.37 10.50
N ILE A 13 -1.76 4.40 11.41
CA ILE A 13 -2.06 2.97 11.11
C ILE A 13 -3.55 2.78 10.84
N VAL A 14 -4.28 3.60 11.56
CA VAL A 14 -5.69 3.82 11.45
C VAL A 14 -5.96 4.72 10.24
N PHE A 15 -5.04 5.45 9.58
CA PHE A 15 -5.40 6.42 8.51
C PHE A 15 -5.74 5.77 7.21
N CYS A 16 -4.93 4.80 6.79
CA CYS A 16 -5.34 3.94 5.71
C CYS A 16 -6.66 3.28 6.15
N ILE A 17 -6.73 2.83 7.41
CA ILE A 17 -7.83 2.05 8.00
C ILE A 17 -9.09 2.81 8.46
N THR A 18 -9.12 4.14 8.43
CA THR A 18 -10.24 4.98 8.91
C THR A 18 -10.82 5.82 7.83
N THR A 19 -9.96 6.22 6.93
CA THR A 19 -10.39 6.60 5.59
C THR A 19 -11.11 5.42 4.93
N PHE A 20 -10.75 4.16 5.24
CA PHE A 20 -11.48 2.95 4.81
C PHE A 20 -12.92 2.84 5.31
N LEU A 21 -13.23 3.45 6.44
CA LEU A 21 -14.49 3.18 7.12
C LEU A 21 -15.45 4.35 6.91
N ALA A 22 -14.89 5.56 6.75
CA ALA A 22 -15.65 6.79 6.55
C ALA A 22 -16.45 6.87 5.29
N LEU A 23 -15.85 6.33 4.25
CA LEU A 23 -16.39 6.37 2.92
C LEU A 23 -17.32 5.16 2.67
N ASN A 24 -17.35 4.14 3.54
CA ASN A 24 -18.30 3.03 3.40
C ASN A 24 -19.66 3.28 4.10
N TYR A 25 -19.70 4.11 5.15
CA TYR A 25 -20.97 4.49 5.80
C TYR A 25 -21.84 5.44 4.95
N LEU A 26 -21.21 6.26 4.11
CA LEU A 26 -21.86 7.24 3.23
C LEU A 26 -22.29 6.62 1.88
N THR A 27 -23.22 5.66 1.90
CA THR A 27 -23.99 5.08 0.76
C THR A 27 -23.56 3.76 0.13
N ASN A 28 -24.60 2.96 -0.12
CA ASN A 28 -24.63 1.65 -0.74
C ASN A 28 -25.65 1.71 -1.91
N LYS A 29 -25.20 1.98 -3.15
CA LYS A 29 -25.91 1.63 -4.41
C LYS A 29 -25.05 1.89 -5.66
N LYS A 30 -25.14 0.96 -6.62
CA LYS A 30 -24.37 0.91 -7.88
C LYS A 30 -24.72 2.02 -8.86
N SER A 31 -23.72 2.47 -9.62
CA SER A 31 -23.86 3.31 -10.82
C SER A 31 -22.98 2.77 -11.95
N ASN A 32 -23.43 2.97 -13.20
CA ASN A 32 -22.73 2.60 -14.44
C ASN A 32 -22.08 3.84 -15.06
N LEU A 33 -20.87 3.71 -15.60
CA LEU A 33 -20.18 4.76 -16.35
C LEU A 33 -19.44 4.19 -17.57
N GLY A 34 -19.50 4.94 -18.67
CA GLY A 34 -18.94 4.61 -19.98
C GLY A 34 -17.47 4.98 -20.16
N SER A 35 -16.85 4.36 -21.17
CA SER A 35 -15.42 4.42 -21.50
C SER A 35 -15.05 5.62 -22.38
N TYR A 36 -13.88 6.23 -22.12
CA TYR A 36 -13.24 7.22 -22.98
C TYR A 36 -11.87 6.72 -23.48
N SER A 37 -11.49 7.10 -24.70
CA SER A 37 -10.19 6.79 -25.30
C SER A 37 -9.25 8.00 -25.23
N ALA A 38 -7.98 7.77 -24.88
CA ALA A 38 -6.95 8.80 -24.80
C ALA A 38 -6.18 8.95 -26.13
N ALA A 39 -5.92 10.19 -26.56
CA ALA A 39 -5.02 10.52 -27.67
C ALA A 39 -3.63 10.90 -27.14
N SER A 40 -2.56 10.48 -27.83
CA SER A 40 -1.17 10.74 -27.41
C SER A 40 -0.59 11.99 -28.09
N VAL A 41 0.00 12.89 -27.31
CA VAL A 41 0.91 13.94 -27.79
C VAL A 41 2.32 13.60 -27.33
N ALA A 42 3.28 13.54 -28.25
CA ALA A 42 4.68 13.24 -27.96
C ALA A 42 5.33 14.42 -27.21
N THR A 43 5.80 14.17 -25.98
CA THR A 43 6.62 15.06 -25.16
C THR A 43 7.97 14.39 -24.90
N GLU A 44 8.97 15.16 -24.45
CA GLU A 44 10.30 14.66 -24.06
C GLU A 44 10.22 13.33 -23.28
N PRO A 45 11.22 12.45 -23.39
CA PRO A 45 11.18 11.13 -22.75
C PRO A 45 11.07 11.30 -21.23
N GLY A 46 9.83 11.23 -20.73
CA GLY A 46 9.51 11.32 -19.31
C GLY A 46 10.11 10.15 -18.53
N TYR A 47 10.07 10.23 -17.22
CA TYR A 47 10.58 9.17 -16.34
C TYR A 47 9.49 8.16 -15.98
N CYS A 48 9.93 7.01 -15.50
CA CYS A 48 9.08 6.03 -14.83
C CYS A 48 9.42 5.99 -13.34
N LEU A 49 8.41 5.71 -12.51
CA LEU A 49 8.53 5.72 -11.06
C LEU A 49 8.39 4.31 -10.48
N ALA A 50 9.48 3.77 -9.96
CA ALA A 50 9.45 2.59 -9.11
C ALA A 50 9.10 3.02 -7.67
N ILE A 51 8.13 2.37 -7.04
CA ILE A 51 7.73 2.68 -5.67
C ILE A 51 7.83 1.42 -4.82
N ARG A 52 8.63 1.47 -3.76
CA ARG A 52 8.70 0.41 -2.76
C ARG A 52 7.50 0.48 -1.83
N GLY A 53 6.73 -0.60 -1.71
CA GLY A 53 5.67 -0.71 -0.69
C GLY A 53 6.20 -0.65 0.74
N ASN A 54 5.36 -0.21 1.68
CA ASN A 54 5.83 0.14 3.02
C ASN A 54 4.78 -0.01 4.14
N GLY A 55 3.74 -0.84 3.92
CA GLY A 55 2.70 -1.06 4.93
C GLY A 55 2.11 0.25 5.47
N GLU A 56 2.13 0.44 6.79
CA GLU A 56 1.59 1.63 7.46
C GLU A 56 2.38 2.93 7.22
N LEU A 57 3.59 2.83 6.70
CA LEU A 57 4.47 3.97 6.44
C LEU A 57 4.32 4.50 4.99
N GLU A 58 3.26 4.09 4.27
CA GLU A 58 2.85 4.59 2.95
C GLU A 58 2.83 6.12 2.81
N PRO A 59 2.47 6.93 3.83
CA PRO A 59 2.47 8.38 3.69
C PRO A 59 3.84 8.98 3.34
N ALA A 60 4.94 8.26 3.62
CA ALA A 60 6.25 8.64 3.13
C ALA A 60 6.28 8.77 1.61
N HIS A 61 5.45 8.05 0.87
CA HIS A 61 5.37 8.19 -0.58
C HIS A 61 4.93 9.59 -1.00
N TRP A 62 4.04 10.24 -0.26
CA TRP A 62 3.42 11.50 -0.68
C TRP A 62 4.45 12.62 -0.81
N GLY A 63 5.34 12.75 0.18
CA GLY A 63 6.43 13.72 0.15
C GLY A 63 7.39 13.46 -1.01
N GLY A 64 7.86 12.22 -1.15
CA GLY A 64 8.83 11.85 -2.19
C GLY A 64 8.26 11.97 -3.60
N ILE A 65 7.02 11.54 -3.82
CA ILE A 65 6.30 11.68 -5.10
C ILE A 65 6.08 13.16 -5.41
N ALA A 66 5.62 13.97 -4.46
CA ALA A 66 5.43 15.40 -4.68
C ALA A 66 6.73 16.10 -5.10
N LYS A 67 7.85 15.82 -4.43
CA LYS A 67 9.17 16.32 -4.80
C LYS A 67 9.54 15.91 -6.23
N THR A 68 9.34 14.63 -6.55
CA THR A 68 9.67 14.07 -7.86
C THR A 68 8.84 14.73 -8.96
N ILE A 69 7.55 14.96 -8.74
CA ILE A 69 6.67 15.61 -9.71
C ILE A 69 7.03 17.07 -9.91
N GLU A 70 7.37 17.79 -8.85
CA GLU A 70 7.79 19.19 -8.94
C GLU A 70 9.01 19.34 -9.85
N GLN A 71 9.95 18.39 -9.78
CA GLN A 71 11.20 18.41 -10.55
C GLN A 71 11.07 17.84 -11.96
N PHE A 72 10.34 16.73 -12.13
CA PHE A 72 10.34 15.93 -13.35
C PHE A 72 8.96 15.78 -14.02
N GLY A 73 7.91 16.31 -13.39
CA GLY A 73 6.53 16.15 -13.82
C GLY A 73 5.90 14.81 -13.46
N LEU A 74 4.77 14.50 -14.07
CA LEU A 74 4.09 13.22 -13.85
C LEU A 74 4.87 12.07 -14.50
N PRO A 75 4.96 10.89 -13.85
CA PRO A 75 5.63 9.74 -14.45
C PRO A 75 4.82 9.19 -15.64
N THR A 76 5.51 8.62 -16.62
CA THR A 76 4.89 7.96 -17.78
C THR A 76 4.48 6.52 -17.47
N ALA A 77 5.19 5.87 -16.55
CA ALA A 77 4.80 4.58 -16.01
C ALA A 77 5.19 4.42 -14.52
N MET A 78 4.50 3.52 -13.82
CA MET A 78 4.77 3.19 -12.42
C MET A 78 4.71 1.68 -12.15
N ALA A 79 5.47 1.22 -11.16
CA ALA A 79 5.40 -0.17 -10.70
C ALA A 79 5.66 -0.27 -9.18
N GLY A 80 5.03 -1.26 -8.54
CA GLY A 80 5.19 -1.54 -7.11
C GLY A 80 4.04 -2.38 -6.54
N GLY A 81 4.29 -3.06 -5.43
CA GLY A 81 3.28 -3.85 -4.71
C GLY A 81 2.85 -3.24 -3.37
N SER A 82 1.91 -3.90 -2.71
CA SER A 82 1.44 -3.53 -1.37
C SER A 82 0.86 -2.10 -1.37
N SER A 83 1.26 -1.27 -0.42
CA SER A 83 0.79 0.10 -0.27
C SER A 83 1.23 1.02 -1.41
N ALA A 84 2.25 0.66 -2.19
CA ALA A 84 2.59 1.37 -3.43
C ALA A 84 1.46 1.32 -4.46
N SER A 85 0.65 0.24 -4.48
CA SER A 85 -0.53 0.14 -5.35
C SER A 85 -1.56 1.23 -5.05
N ILE A 86 -1.67 1.65 -3.78
CA ILE A 86 -2.56 2.74 -3.36
C ILE A 86 -2.02 4.07 -3.88
N SER A 87 -0.73 4.35 -3.68
CA SER A 87 -0.10 5.59 -4.14
C SER A 87 -0.13 5.71 -5.66
N MET A 88 0.07 4.59 -6.39
CA MET A 88 -0.08 4.57 -7.86
C MET A 88 -1.51 4.89 -8.30
N PHE A 89 -2.52 4.35 -7.61
CA PHE A 89 -3.91 4.64 -7.92
C PHE A 89 -4.24 6.13 -7.73
N TRP A 90 -3.81 6.71 -6.62
CA TRP A 90 -4.03 8.12 -6.31
C TRP A 90 -3.27 9.04 -7.27
N LEU A 91 -2.02 8.71 -7.58
CA LEU A 91 -1.25 9.50 -8.55
C LEU A 91 -1.86 9.40 -9.97
N ASN A 92 -2.34 8.22 -10.36
CA ASN A 92 -3.08 8.05 -11.61
C ASN A 92 -4.37 8.90 -11.65
N SER A 93 -4.95 9.18 -10.49
CA SER A 93 -6.14 10.04 -10.37
C SER A 93 -5.79 11.52 -10.45
N VAL A 94 -4.69 11.96 -9.81
CA VAL A 94 -4.11 13.30 -9.98
C VAL A 94 -3.81 13.58 -11.46
N ALA A 95 -3.26 12.59 -12.16
CA ALA A 95 -2.98 12.71 -13.59
C ALA A 95 -4.25 12.90 -14.43
N GLN A 96 -5.42 12.44 -13.98
CA GLN A 96 -6.69 12.63 -14.70
C GLN A 96 -7.31 14.02 -14.48
N HIS A 97 -6.75 14.85 -13.60
CA HIS A 97 -7.35 16.12 -13.25
C HIS A 97 -7.46 17.07 -14.46
N PRO A 98 -8.63 17.65 -14.77
CA PRO A 98 -8.83 18.43 -16.01
C PRO A 98 -7.93 19.67 -16.10
N LEU A 99 -7.64 20.31 -14.95
CA LEU A 99 -6.70 21.45 -14.88
C LEU A 99 -5.21 21.05 -14.96
N ILE A 100 -4.92 19.75 -15.00
CA ILE A 100 -3.58 19.18 -15.25
C ILE A 100 -3.49 18.71 -16.71
N GLN A 101 -4.53 18.07 -17.22
CA GLN A 101 -4.65 17.56 -18.60
C GLN A 101 -4.79 18.67 -19.66
N THR A 102 -5.05 19.92 -19.26
CA THR A 102 -5.18 21.02 -20.21
C THR A 102 -3.90 21.27 -21.01
N SER A 103 -4.04 21.48 -22.33
CA SER A 103 -2.95 21.75 -23.25
C SER A 103 -2.40 23.19 -23.16
N ASN A 104 -3.13 24.08 -22.51
CA ASN A 104 -2.88 25.53 -22.56
C ASN A 104 -2.04 26.05 -21.38
N ILE A 105 -1.48 25.17 -20.55
CA ILE A 105 -0.58 25.53 -19.45
C ILE A 105 0.83 25.09 -19.78
N ASP A 106 1.82 25.85 -19.32
CA ASP A 106 3.22 25.46 -19.48
C ASP A 106 3.55 24.22 -18.64
N THR A 107 4.66 23.55 -18.97
CA THR A 107 5.03 22.29 -18.33
C THR A 107 5.40 22.48 -16.86
N LEU A 108 6.03 23.61 -16.50
CA LEU A 108 6.44 23.89 -15.12
C LEU A 108 5.22 24.16 -14.23
N GLU A 109 4.26 24.92 -14.74
CA GLU A 109 2.97 25.16 -14.09
C GLU A 109 2.20 23.84 -13.91
N ARG A 110 2.13 23.00 -14.95
CA ARG A 110 1.51 21.66 -14.85
C ARG A 110 2.15 20.82 -13.75
N ASN A 111 3.47 20.77 -13.70
CA ASN A 111 4.23 20.02 -12.71
C ASN A 111 3.95 20.54 -11.29
N SER A 112 3.97 21.87 -11.12
CA SER A 112 3.74 22.52 -9.82
C SER A 112 2.32 22.28 -9.32
N ARG A 113 1.30 22.35 -10.20
CA ARG A 113 -0.09 22.01 -9.86
C ARG A 113 -0.25 20.54 -9.47
N ALA A 114 0.35 19.62 -10.22
CA ALA A 114 0.31 18.19 -9.92
C ALA A 114 1.00 17.86 -8.59
N ALA A 115 2.17 18.47 -8.33
CA ALA A 115 2.88 18.34 -7.06
C ALA A 115 2.05 18.90 -5.89
N LEU A 116 1.39 20.05 -6.07
CA LEU A 116 0.50 20.64 -5.06
C LEU A 116 -0.68 19.71 -4.72
N LEU A 117 -1.28 19.04 -5.72
CA LEU A 117 -2.32 18.03 -5.45
C LEU A 117 -1.79 16.90 -4.57
N VAL A 118 -0.61 16.34 -4.88
CA VAL A 118 -0.02 15.26 -4.07
C VAL A 118 0.34 15.75 -2.66
N LYS A 119 0.90 16.96 -2.49
CA LYS A 119 1.17 17.56 -1.18
C LYS A 119 -0.11 17.64 -0.34
N SER A 120 -1.20 18.05 -0.99
CA SER A 120 -2.49 18.24 -0.32
C SER A 120 -3.12 16.93 0.17
N PHE A 121 -2.57 15.75 -0.14
CA PHE A 121 -3.03 14.48 0.45
C PHE A 121 -3.05 14.60 1.97
N LEU A 122 -1.99 15.15 2.59
CA LEU A 122 -1.99 15.42 4.03
C LEU A 122 -3.14 16.34 4.47
N GLY A 123 -3.47 17.36 3.67
CA GLY A 123 -4.62 18.24 3.88
C GLY A 123 -5.95 17.49 3.84
N PHE A 124 -6.19 16.67 2.83
CA PHE A 124 -7.42 15.85 2.71
C PHE A 124 -7.65 15.01 3.97
N PHE A 125 -6.57 14.37 4.40
CA PHE A 125 -6.53 13.53 5.57
C PHE A 125 -6.72 14.32 6.87
N GLN A 126 -6.25 15.56 6.93
CA GLN A 126 -6.56 16.51 8.02
C GLN A 126 -8.03 16.93 8.02
N GLU A 127 -8.68 17.08 6.86
CA GLU A 127 -10.11 17.39 6.77
C GLU A 127 -10.98 16.21 7.19
N LEU A 128 -10.61 15.00 6.74
CA LEU A 128 -11.33 13.78 7.09
C LEU A 128 -11.49 13.60 8.60
N LYS A 129 -10.46 13.94 9.39
CA LYS A 129 -10.47 13.76 10.84
C LYS A 129 -11.64 14.48 11.54
N ASP A 130 -12.10 15.58 10.95
CA ASP A 130 -13.11 16.46 11.54
C ASP A 130 -14.54 16.11 11.08
N THR A 131 -14.68 15.17 10.13
CA THR A 131 -15.99 14.65 9.73
C THR A 131 -16.66 13.87 10.85
N LYS A 132 -18.01 13.93 10.92
CA LYS A 132 -18.79 13.18 11.91
C LYS A 132 -18.43 11.69 11.91
N PHE A 133 -18.28 11.11 10.72
CA PHE A 133 -17.88 9.73 10.63
C PHE A 133 -16.53 9.49 11.32
N SER A 134 -15.50 10.27 11.00
CA SER A 134 -14.17 10.01 11.57
C SER A 134 -14.21 10.16 13.08
N GLN A 135 -15.01 11.10 13.59
CA GLN A 135 -15.26 11.21 15.02
C GLN A 135 -15.97 9.96 15.58
N ASP A 136 -17.02 9.46 14.95
CA ASP A 136 -17.74 8.23 15.36
C ASP A 136 -16.81 7.01 15.33
N PHE A 137 -16.01 6.87 14.27
CA PHE A 137 -14.99 5.85 14.18
C PHE A 137 -13.93 6.02 15.26
N PHE A 138 -13.33 7.20 15.43
CA PHE A 138 -12.27 7.42 16.43
C PHE A 138 -12.82 7.29 17.85
N ASN A 139 -14.09 7.58 18.08
CA ASN A 139 -14.75 7.33 19.35
C ASN A 139 -14.88 5.83 19.58
N LEU A 140 -15.31 5.04 18.60
CA LEU A 140 -15.43 3.61 18.78
C LEU A 140 -14.09 2.88 18.76
N TYR A 141 -13.19 3.17 17.82
CA TYR A 141 -11.82 2.68 17.81
C TYR A 141 -11.05 3.18 19.03
N GLY A 142 -11.33 4.41 19.49
CA GLY A 142 -10.78 4.96 20.72
C GLY A 142 -11.33 4.26 21.95
N GLN A 143 -12.61 3.88 21.97
CA GLN A 143 -13.19 2.97 22.97
C GLN A 143 -12.45 1.63 22.88
N TYR A 144 -12.40 1.00 21.72
CA TYR A 144 -11.68 -0.24 21.42
C TYR A 144 -10.18 -0.21 21.80
N ARG A 145 -9.50 0.94 21.71
CA ARG A 145 -8.09 1.09 22.11
C ARG A 145 -7.94 1.40 23.59
N LYS A 146 -8.79 2.26 24.17
CA LYS A 146 -8.75 2.64 25.60
C LYS A 146 -9.30 1.55 26.52
N SER A 147 -10.17 0.68 26.01
CA SER A 147 -10.69 -0.50 26.70
C SER A 147 -9.76 -1.71 26.55
N GLN A 148 -8.64 -1.61 25.82
CA GLN A 148 -7.99 -2.76 25.19
C GLN A 148 -8.96 -3.45 24.22
N ALA A 149 -8.51 -3.79 23.03
CA ALA A 149 -9.35 -4.49 22.06
C ALA A 149 -9.73 -5.91 22.51
N GLN A 150 -9.13 -6.36 23.62
CA GLN A 150 -9.63 -7.42 24.46
C GLN A 150 -11.09 -7.16 24.85
N ASP A 151 -11.54 -5.98 25.25
CA ASP A 151 -12.89 -5.80 25.79
C ASP A 151 -14.04 -6.11 24.80
N LEU A 152 -13.94 -5.77 23.50
CA LEU A 152 -14.99 -6.11 22.52
C LEU A 152 -15.03 -7.62 22.25
N THR A 153 -13.87 -8.23 22.04
CA THR A 153 -13.78 -9.67 21.80
C THR A 153 -14.04 -10.47 23.07
N THR A 154 -13.70 -9.92 24.24
CA THR A 154 -14.00 -10.44 25.59
C THR A 154 -15.49 -10.32 25.89
N GLU A 155 -16.14 -9.23 25.50
CA GLU A 155 -17.60 -9.06 25.62
C GLU A 155 -18.31 -10.09 24.73
N MET A 156 -17.91 -10.21 23.46
CA MET A 156 -18.43 -11.23 22.56
C MET A 156 -18.17 -12.65 23.08
N GLN A 157 -16.99 -12.92 23.66
CA GLN A 157 -16.67 -14.19 24.30
C GLN A 157 -17.53 -14.42 25.55
N ALA A 158 -17.74 -13.41 26.39
CA ALA A 158 -18.57 -13.48 27.59
C ALA A 158 -20.05 -13.73 27.23
N ASP A 159 -20.54 -13.08 26.19
CA ASP A 159 -21.87 -13.32 25.64
C ASP A 159 -21.99 -14.70 25.00
N LEU A 160 -20.95 -15.18 24.30
CA LEU A 160 -20.92 -16.53 23.77
C LEU A 160 -20.96 -17.58 24.89
N VAL A 161 -20.21 -17.40 25.98
CA VAL A 161 -20.26 -18.27 27.18
C VAL A 161 -21.66 -18.29 27.79
N LYS A 162 -22.38 -17.16 27.77
CA LYS A 162 -23.79 -17.05 28.19
C LYS A 162 -24.78 -17.55 27.14
N LYS A 163 -24.32 -18.03 25.98
CA LYS A 163 -25.14 -18.44 24.82
C LYS A 163 -26.04 -17.32 24.27
N ASN A 164 -25.61 -16.07 24.44
CA ASN A 164 -26.28 -14.88 23.93
C ASN A 164 -25.83 -14.57 22.50
N TYR A 165 -26.03 -15.52 21.56
CA TYR A 165 -25.61 -15.34 20.16
C TYR A 165 -26.16 -14.06 19.50
N PRO A 166 -27.41 -13.60 19.76
CA PRO A 166 -27.91 -12.36 19.19
C PRO A 166 -27.13 -11.10 19.64
N ALA A 167 -26.55 -11.10 20.84
CA ALA A 167 -25.68 -10.01 21.26
C ALA A 167 -24.34 -10.05 20.51
N VAL A 168 -23.71 -11.23 20.42
CA VAL A 168 -22.48 -11.41 19.64
C VAL A 168 -22.67 -10.97 18.18
N ILE A 169 -23.76 -11.40 17.53
CA ILE A 169 -24.08 -11.03 16.15
C ILE A 169 -24.27 -9.52 16.03
N ARG A 170 -25.00 -8.86 16.94
CA ARG A 170 -25.16 -7.40 16.90
C ARG A 170 -23.82 -6.67 17.02
N THR A 171 -22.94 -7.11 17.91
CA THR A 171 -21.60 -6.52 18.07
C THR A 171 -20.75 -6.70 16.81
N LEU A 172 -20.81 -7.88 16.18
CA LEU A 172 -20.15 -8.13 14.89
C LEU A 172 -20.74 -7.27 13.77
N GLU A 173 -22.06 -7.15 13.68
CA GLU A 173 -22.76 -6.32 12.70
C GLU A 173 -22.39 -4.83 12.85
N GLN A 174 -22.30 -4.34 14.08
CA GLN A 174 -21.77 -3.00 14.33
C GLN A 174 -20.35 -2.87 13.79
N GLY A 175 -19.46 -3.80 14.15
CA GLY A 175 -18.08 -3.82 13.62
C GLY A 175 -18.02 -3.86 12.08
N MET A 176 -18.90 -4.62 11.42
CA MET A 176 -19.01 -4.70 9.96
C MET A 176 -19.59 -3.42 9.34
N GLN A 177 -20.58 -2.78 9.94
CA GLN A 177 -21.13 -1.49 9.48
C GLN A 177 -20.08 -0.39 9.53
N LEU A 178 -19.20 -0.49 10.52
CA LEU A 178 -18.04 0.37 10.67
C LEU A 178 -16.85 -0.15 9.87
N GLY A 179 -17.03 -1.19 9.06
CA GLY A 179 -16.08 -1.89 8.20
C GLY A 179 -14.79 -2.41 8.84
N LEU A 180 -14.74 -2.50 10.18
CA LEU A 180 -13.67 -3.18 10.91
C LEU A 180 -13.51 -4.64 10.45
N PHE A 181 -14.60 -5.24 9.96
CA PHE A 181 -14.60 -6.62 9.47
C PHE A 181 -15.30 -6.71 8.11
N SER A 182 -14.88 -7.66 7.27
CA SER A 182 -15.61 -8.03 6.05
C SER A 182 -16.69 -9.06 6.37
N ASN A 183 -17.86 -8.90 5.75
CA ASN A 183 -18.94 -9.87 5.85
C ASN A 183 -18.52 -11.25 5.34
N ASP A 184 -17.86 -11.30 4.18
CA ASP A 184 -17.44 -12.57 3.56
C ASP A 184 -16.41 -13.33 4.40
N SER A 185 -15.52 -12.63 5.10
CA SER A 185 -14.48 -13.30 5.88
C SER A 185 -14.91 -13.65 7.30
N LEU A 186 -15.94 -12.97 7.83
CA LEU A 186 -16.62 -13.40 9.06
C LEU A 186 -17.72 -14.42 8.82
N LYS A 187 -18.01 -14.77 7.55
CA LYS A 187 -19.04 -15.74 7.20
C LYS A 187 -18.94 -17.05 8.01
N PRO A 188 -17.75 -17.66 8.23
CA PRO A 188 -17.65 -18.86 9.07
C PRO A 188 -18.13 -18.64 10.51
N LEU A 189 -17.81 -17.49 11.11
CA LEU A 189 -18.25 -17.10 12.45
C LEU A 189 -19.75 -16.82 12.50
N ILE A 190 -20.27 -16.04 11.55
CA ILE A 190 -21.70 -15.69 11.48
C ILE A 190 -22.53 -16.96 11.31
N LEU A 191 -22.10 -17.87 10.44
CA LEU A 191 -22.76 -19.16 10.24
C LEU A 191 -22.67 -20.03 11.49
N SER A 192 -21.53 -20.08 12.18
CA SER A 192 -21.40 -20.88 13.39
C SER A 192 -22.27 -20.35 14.53
N LEU A 193 -22.37 -19.02 14.68
CA LEU A 193 -23.26 -18.36 15.64
C LEU A 193 -24.73 -18.63 15.31
N SER A 194 -25.11 -18.50 14.03
CA SER A 194 -26.48 -18.78 13.56
C SER A 194 -26.89 -20.24 13.79
N ASN A 195 -25.94 -21.16 13.58
CA ASN A 195 -26.14 -22.60 13.81
C ASN A 195 -25.93 -23.00 15.28
N LYS A 196 -25.65 -22.06 16.19
CA LYS A 196 -25.39 -22.29 17.62
C LYS A 196 -24.29 -23.32 17.88
N SER A 197 -23.24 -23.30 17.06
CA SER A 197 -22.08 -24.17 17.22
C SER A 197 -21.07 -23.54 18.17
N ASP A 198 -21.13 -23.89 19.46
CA ASP A 198 -20.29 -23.29 20.52
C ASP A 198 -18.80 -23.39 20.21
N LYS A 199 -18.31 -24.61 19.92
CA LYS A 199 -16.88 -24.86 19.65
C LYS A 199 -16.36 -24.02 18.48
N ARG A 200 -17.11 -23.97 17.38
CA ARG A 200 -16.70 -23.28 16.16
C ARG A 200 -16.83 -21.77 16.30
N SER A 201 -17.87 -21.29 16.97
CA SER A 201 -18.03 -19.86 17.26
C SER A 201 -16.92 -19.36 18.18
N GLN A 202 -16.57 -20.15 19.20
CA GLN A 202 -15.46 -19.82 20.10
C GLN A 202 -14.13 -19.78 19.34
N PHE A 203 -13.87 -20.76 18.48
CA PHE A 203 -12.68 -20.78 17.65
C PHE A 203 -12.54 -19.50 16.80
N TYR A 204 -13.58 -19.13 16.05
CA TYR A 204 -13.49 -17.93 15.20
C TYR A 204 -13.49 -16.61 15.98
N LEU A 205 -14.13 -16.53 17.15
CA LEU A 205 -14.00 -15.36 18.02
C LEU A 205 -12.58 -15.24 18.57
N ASP A 206 -11.95 -16.36 18.93
CA ASP A 206 -10.57 -16.37 19.41
C ASP A 206 -9.58 -15.99 18.30
N GLU A 207 -9.79 -16.48 17.07
CA GLU A 207 -9.00 -16.07 15.90
C GLU A 207 -9.22 -14.59 15.55
N LEU A 208 -10.44 -14.07 15.72
CA LEU A 208 -10.72 -12.65 15.56
C LEU A 208 -9.97 -11.83 16.63
N ALA A 209 -10.02 -12.24 17.91
CA ALA A 209 -9.28 -11.61 19.00
C ALA A 209 -7.77 -11.64 18.77
N GLU A 210 -7.27 -12.75 18.23
CA GLU A 210 -5.87 -12.89 17.85
C GLU A 210 -5.52 -11.95 16.69
N SER A 211 -6.37 -11.85 15.67
CA SER A 211 -6.17 -10.90 14.57
C SER A 211 -6.00 -9.48 15.08
N VAL A 212 -6.90 -9.08 15.97
CA VAL A 212 -6.89 -7.80 16.68
C VAL A 212 -5.61 -7.58 17.47
N ARG A 213 -5.13 -8.59 18.19
CA ARG A 213 -3.89 -8.55 18.97
C ARG A 213 -2.64 -8.42 18.08
N GLN A 214 -2.69 -8.97 16.87
CA GLN A 214 -1.59 -8.95 15.90
C GLN A 214 -1.60 -7.72 14.98
N PHE A 215 -2.66 -6.93 15.02
CA PHE A 215 -2.79 -5.74 14.19
C PHE A 215 -1.62 -4.76 14.34
N GLY A 216 -0.98 -4.42 13.23
CA GLY A 216 0.16 -3.50 13.20
C GLY A 216 1.46 -4.06 13.80
N LYS A 217 1.52 -5.36 14.17
CA LYS A 217 2.76 -6.00 14.61
C LYS A 217 3.59 -6.56 13.46
N PHE A 218 2.91 -6.97 12.37
CA PHE A 218 3.54 -7.57 11.19
C PHE A 218 4.56 -8.65 11.57
N ASP A 219 4.11 -9.62 12.39
CA ASP A 219 4.95 -10.68 12.92
C ASP A 219 4.70 -12.00 12.18
N ALA A 220 5.47 -12.25 11.13
CA ALA A 220 5.38 -13.49 10.38
C ALA A 220 5.98 -14.72 11.11
N SER A 221 6.64 -14.53 12.25
CA SER A 221 7.28 -15.60 13.00
C SER A 221 6.33 -16.26 14.01
N THR A 222 5.60 -15.45 14.78
CA THR A 222 4.79 -15.95 15.90
C THR A 222 3.30 -15.98 15.59
N ASP A 223 2.85 -15.26 14.57
CA ASP A 223 1.47 -15.30 14.10
C ASP A 223 1.18 -16.65 13.42
N ALA A 224 0.64 -17.58 14.21
CA ALA A 224 0.42 -18.95 13.79
C ALA A 224 -0.41 -19.04 12.50
N ASN A 225 -1.52 -18.30 12.44
CA ASN A 225 -2.52 -18.39 11.39
C ASN A 225 -2.52 -17.17 10.46
N LEU A 226 -1.35 -16.52 10.30
CA LEU A 226 -1.15 -15.32 9.47
C LEU A 226 -1.89 -15.30 8.12
N PHE A 227 -1.95 -16.44 7.44
CA PHE A 227 -2.57 -16.59 6.11
C PHE A 227 -4.06 -16.96 6.13
N PHE A 228 -4.60 -17.37 7.27
CA PHE A 228 -5.92 -18.01 7.38
C PHE A 228 -6.89 -17.25 8.28
N ARG A 229 -6.36 -16.57 9.31
CA ARG A 229 -7.18 -15.92 10.32
C ARG A 229 -8.07 -14.82 9.72
N PRO A 230 -9.22 -14.53 10.34
CA PRO A 230 -10.14 -13.49 9.85
C PRO A 230 -9.41 -12.14 9.66
N PRO A 231 -9.70 -11.40 8.57
CA PRO A 231 -9.09 -10.11 8.31
C PRO A 231 -9.55 -9.06 9.32
N LEU A 232 -8.74 -8.02 9.46
CA LEU A 232 -9.12 -6.77 10.13
C LEU A 232 -9.43 -5.65 9.14
N VAL A 233 -9.14 -5.86 7.86
CA VAL A 233 -9.35 -4.88 6.83
C VAL A 233 -10.07 -5.54 5.67
N ASN A 234 -11.27 -5.04 5.38
CA ASN A 234 -11.95 -5.42 4.15
C ASN A 234 -11.37 -4.62 2.98
N PHE A 235 -10.31 -5.13 2.36
CA PHE A 235 -9.67 -4.45 1.23
C PHE A 235 -10.57 -4.25 -0.01
N GLU A 236 -11.65 -5.03 -0.16
CA GLU A 236 -12.62 -4.81 -1.23
C GLU A 236 -13.51 -3.58 -0.96
N ASN A 237 -13.97 -3.39 0.28
CA ASN A 237 -14.71 -2.19 0.65
C ASN A 237 -13.77 -0.98 0.77
N ALA A 238 -12.55 -1.20 1.23
CA ALA A 238 -11.49 -0.19 1.27
C ALA A 238 -11.21 0.40 -0.12
N SER A 239 -11.26 -0.42 -1.18
CA SER A 239 -11.01 0.08 -2.53
C SER A 239 -12.05 1.11 -2.96
N VAL A 240 -13.30 1.02 -2.50
CA VAL A 240 -14.33 2.04 -2.76
C VAL A 240 -13.94 3.35 -2.08
N SER A 241 -13.43 3.30 -0.85
CA SER A 241 -12.97 4.49 -0.14
C SER A 241 -11.79 5.14 -0.86
N PHE A 242 -10.83 4.33 -1.30
CA PHE A 242 -9.76 4.78 -2.18
C PHE A 242 -10.29 5.36 -3.48
N GLY A 243 -11.34 4.77 -4.06
CA GLY A 243 -11.96 5.21 -5.29
C GLY A 243 -12.61 6.58 -5.17
N ARG A 244 -13.16 6.92 -4.00
CA ARG A 244 -13.71 8.26 -3.72
C ARG A 244 -12.63 9.30 -3.44
N PHE A 245 -11.55 8.93 -2.76
CA PHE A 245 -10.35 9.77 -2.65
C PHE A 245 -9.81 10.09 -4.06
N ALA A 246 -9.65 9.04 -4.87
CA ALA A 246 -9.27 9.14 -6.27
C ALA A 246 -10.23 10.03 -7.07
N ALA A 247 -11.55 9.89 -6.87
CA ALA A 247 -12.56 10.73 -7.52
C ALA A 247 -12.39 12.22 -7.15
N PHE A 248 -12.18 12.54 -5.87
CA PHE A 248 -11.91 13.90 -5.41
C PHE A 248 -10.71 14.52 -6.13
N TYR A 249 -9.58 13.80 -6.18
CA TYR A 249 -8.34 14.28 -6.81
C TYR A 249 -8.34 14.24 -8.33
N SER A 250 -9.16 13.39 -8.94
CA SER A 250 -9.37 13.43 -10.38
C SER A 250 -10.21 14.62 -10.81
N ALA A 251 -11.09 15.11 -9.91
CA ALA A 251 -12.18 16.03 -10.22
C ALA A 251 -12.97 15.64 -11.49
N ARG A 252 -12.91 14.36 -11.92
CA ARG A 252 -13.54 13.88 -13.14
C ARG A 252 -15.05 13.97 -12.95
N SER A 253 -15.74 14.53 -13.94
CA SER A 253 -17.20 14.73 -13.88
C SER A 253 -17.67 15.60 -12.70
N SER A 254 -16.78 16.42 -12.12
CA SER A 254 -17.17 17.38 -11.08
C SER A 254 -17.93 18.56 -11.67
N LYS A 255 -18.81 19.18 -10.87
CA LYS A 255 -19.52 20.41 -11.24
C LYS A 255 -18.52 21.53 -11.54
N SER A 256 -18.89 22.47 -12.40
CA SER A 256 -18.05 23.63 -12.76
C SER A 256 -17.60 24.43 -11.53
N GLU A 257 -18.43 24.54 -10.50
CA GLU A 257 -18.09 25.18 -9.23
C GLU A 257 -16.88 24.53 -8.54
N ILE A 258 -16.85 23.20 -8.44
CA ILE A 258 -15.72 22.47 -7.86
C ILE A 258 -14.45 22.69 -8.68
N ILE A 259 -14.57 22.68 -10.02
CA ILE A 259 -13.44 22.97 -10.91
C ILE A 259 -12.93 24.40 -10.72
N ASN A 260 -13.83 25.38 -10.55
CA ASN A 260 -13.45 26.77 -10.27
C ASN A 260 -12.76 26.91 -8.91
N ASN A 261 -13.20 26.17 -7.89
CA ASN A 261 -12.54 26.16 -6.59
C ASN A 261 -11.12 25.58 -6.68
N TRP A 262 -10.92 24.48 -7.43
CA TRP A 262 -9.59 23.96 -7.73
C TRP A 262 -8.72 24.96 -8.51
N ALA A 263 -9.28 25.64 -9.52
CA ALA A 263 -8.56 26.67 -10.27
C ALA A 263 -8.11 27.83 -9.37
N ASN A 264 -8.98 28.28 -8.45
CA ASN A 264 -8.63 29.27 -7.45
C ASN A 264 -7.51 28.77 -6.52
N PHE A 265 -7.58 27.53 -6.06
CA PHE A 265 -6.53 26.92 -5.25
C PHE A 265 -5.18 26.91 -5.98
N PHE A 266 -5.13 26.47 -7.23
CA PHE A 266 -3.91 26.52 -8.03
C PHE A 266 -3.39 27.95 -8.19
N THR A 267 -4.28 28.90 -8.50
CA THR A 267 -3.90 30.30 -8.71
C THR A 267 -3.31 30.94 -7.46
N LYS A 268 -3.80 30.57 -6.27
CA LYS A 268 -3.39 31.18 -4.99
C LYS A 268 -2.26 30.46 -4.28
N CYS A 269 -2.02 29.19 -4.57
CA CYS A 269 -1.16 28.33 -3.75
C CYS A 269 0.01 27.68 -4.49
N THR A 270 0.01 27.68 -5.83
CA THR A 270 1.07 26.97 -6.59
C THR A 270 2.45 27.57 -6.33
N SER A 271 2.62 28.88 -6.52
CA SER A 271 3.90 29.58 -6.31
C SER A 271 4.41 29.49 -4.87
N ASP A 272 3.50 29.47 -3.89
CA ASP A 272 3.88 29.32 -2.49
C ASP A 272 4.27 27.90 -2.13
N SER A 273 3.80 26.91 -2.90
CA SER A 273 4.06 25.50 -2.65
C SER A 273 5.40 25.02 -3.20
N GLU A 274 5.97 25.71 -4.19
CA GLU A 274 7.27 25.34 -4.78
C GLU A 274 8.37 25.27 -3.70
N GLY A 275 9.12 24.17 -3.68
CA GLY A 275 10.14 23.90 -2.68
C GLY A 275 9.62 23.67 -1.25
N ALA A 276 8.30 23.56 -1.05
CA ALA A 276 7.68 23.34 0.26
C ALA A 276 6.85 22.05 0.33
N SER A 277 6.94 21.37 1.49
CA SER A 277 5.99 20.33 1.89
C SER A 277 4.59 20.94 2.12
N TRP A 278 3.56 20.12 2.33
CA TRP A 278 2.24 20.64 2.74
C TRP A 278 2.31 21.46 4.03
N ALA A 279 2.99 20.94 5.05
CA ALA A 279 3.14 21.64 6.32
C ALA A 279 3.94 22.95 6.15
N GLY A 280 4.98 22.95 5.30
CA GLY A 280 5.71 24.14 4.90
C GLY A 280 4.82 25.18 4.19
N LEU A 281 4.00 24.74 3.23
CA LEU A 281 3.04 25.58 2.52
C LEU A 281 2.05 26.21 3.49
N ILE A 282 1.40 25.44 4.36
CA ILE A 282 0.41 25.97 5.30
C ILE A 282 1.04 26.93 6.31
N LYS A 283 2.29 26.67 6.73
CA LYS A 283 3.03 27.60 7.59
C LYS A 283 3.32 28.92 6.87
N LYS A 284 3.67 28.88 5.59
CA LYS A 284 3.99 30.05 4.76
C LYS A 284 2.73 30.84 4.37
N ASN A 285 1.67 30.15 3.97
CA ASN A 285 0.41 30.70 3.52
C ASN A 285 -0.78 29.88 4.07
N PRO A 286 -1.27 30.23 5.28
CA PRO A 286 -2.39 29.52 5.91
C PRO A 286 -3.69 29.56 5.11
N ASN A 287 -3.86 30.56 4.25
CA ASN A 287 -5.06 30.70 3.41
C ASN A 287 -5.20 29.54 2.42
N CYS A 288 -4.11 28.89 2.02
CA CYS A 288 -4.16 27.68 1.20
C CYS A 288 -4.89 26.52 1.87
N GLY A 289 -4.74 26.37 3.19
CA GLY A 289 -5.49 25.40 3.97
C GLY A 289 -6.98 25.71 3.98
N GLN A 290 -7.34 26.98 4.12
CA GLN A 290 -8.75 27.41 4.10
C GLN A 290 -9.40 27.22 2.73
N ILE A 291 -8.70 27.54 1.63
CA ILE A 291 -9.21 27.29 0.27
C ILE A 291 -9.42 25.79 0.06
N PHE A 292 -8.46 24.96 0.49
CA PHE A 292 -8.56 23.51 0.38
C PHE A 292 -9.73 22.95 1.21
N HIS A 293 -9.90 23.42 2.45
CA HIS A 293 -11.05 23.08 3.30
C HIS A 293 -12.38 23.35 2.57
N ASN A 294 -12.51 24.50 1.93
CA ASN A 294 -13.73 24.85 1.19
C ASN A 294 -13.97 23.89 0.01
N ILE A 295 -12.92 23.52 -0.75
CA ILE A 295 -13.05 22.50 -1.82
C ILE A 295 -13.55 21.19 -1.24
N PHE A 296 -12.94 20.73 -0.14
CA PHE A 296 -13.32 19.49 0.53
C PHE A 296 -14.80 19.53 0.97
N GLN A 297 -15.22 20.57 1.70
CA GLN A 297 -16.60 20.71 2.16
C GLN A 297 -17.57 20.73 0.97
N SER A 298 -17.33 21.54 -0.06
CA SER A 298 -18.20 21.59 -1.24
C SER A 298 -18.30 20.25 -1.97
N TYR A 299 -17.22 19.48 -2.02
CA TYR A 299 -17.23 18.17 -2.69
C TYR A 299 -18.00 17.11 -1.90
N PHE A 300 -17.85 17.09 -0.57
CA PHE A 300 -18.43 16.05 0.29
C PHE A 300 -19.81 16.42 0.90
N GLN A 301 -20.28 17.66 0.73
CA GLN A 301 -21.63 18.07 1.13
C GLN A 301 -22.74 17.34 0.34
N ASP A 302 -22.57 17.21 -0.97
CA ASP A 302 -23.46 16.46 -1.85
C ASP A 302 -22.87 15.05 -2.08
N GLU A 303 -23.09 14.12 -1.15
CA GLU A 303 -22.52 12.74 -1.12
C GLU A 303 -21.90 12.29 -2.47
N PRO A 304 -20.57 12.16 -2.58
CA PRO A 304 -19.95 11.88 -3.86
C PRO A 304 -20.36 10.49 -4.35
N LYS A 305 -21.12 10.49 -5.47
CA LYS A 305 -21.61 9.27 -6.12
C LYS A 305 -20.55 8.57 -6.96
N LEU A 306 -19.46 9.27 -7.29
CA LEU A 306 -18.39 8.75 -8.12
C LEU A 306 -17.31 8.10 -7.27
N SER A 307 -16.88 6.93 -7.71
CA SER A 307 -15.76 6.21 -7.15
C SER A 307 -15.00 5.53 -8.29
N LEU A 308 -13.67 5.65 -8.30
CA LEU A 308 -12.82 5.26 -9.43
C LEU A 308 -12.25 3.84 -9.35
N GLU A 309 -12.62 3.04 -8.34
CA GLU A 309 -12.08 1.70 -8.16
C GLU A 309 -12.45 0.75 -9.31
N ASN A 310 -13.58 0.99 -9.98
CA ASN A 310 -13.98 0.13 -11.09
C ASN A 310 -13.31 0.51 -12.42
N ASP A 311 -12.52 1.59 -12.45
CA ASP A 311 -11.74 1.94 -13.63
C ASP A 311 -10.66 0.87 -13.90
N MET A 312 -10.42 0.62 -15.19
CA MET A 312 -9.29 -0.20 -15.61
C MET A 312 -7.97 0.49 -15.26
N ILE A 313 -6.98 -0.31 -14.83
CA ILE A 313 -5.64 0.21 -14.60
C ILE A 313 -4.95 0.57 -15.92
N GLY A 314 -3.93 1.44 -15.87
CA GLY A 314 -3.02 1.70 -16.98
C GLY A 314 -3.36 2.92 -17.84
N SER A 315 -4.26 3.80 -17.38
CA SER A 315 -4.55 5.08 -18.03
C SER A 315 -4.88 6.17 -16.99
N PRO A 316 -4.37 7.40 -17.13
CA PRO A 316 -3.49 7.88 -18.21
C PRO A 316 -2.02 7.46 -18.04
N ILE A 317 -1.63 6.96 -16.85
CA ILE A 317 -0.28 6.48 -16.58
C ILE A 317 -0.26 4.96 -16.73
N SER A 318 0.74 4.41 -17.41
CA SER A 318 0.94 2.95 -17.44
C SER A 318 1.32 2.46 -16.04
N VAL A 319 0.62 1.47 -15.50
CA VAL A 319 0.91 0.98 -14.15
C VAL A 319 1.06 -0.53 -14.14
N TYR A 320 1.99 -1.00 -13.31
CA TYR A 320 2.29 -2.42 -13.10
C TYR A 320 2.25 -2.75 -11.61
N PRO A 321 1.07 -2.71 -10.98
CA PRO A 321 0.91 -3.19 -9.62
C PRO A 321 1.11 -4.70 -9.55
N SER A 322 1.38 -5.19 -8.35
CA SER A 322 1.80 -6.57 -8.17
C SER A 322 1.33 -7.21 -6.87
N THR A 323 1.39 -8.53 -6.82
CA THR A 323 1.14 -9.32 -5.63
C THR A 323 1.93 -10.64 -5.66
N SER A 324 2.21 -11.23 -4.51
CA SER A 324 2.66 -12.62 -4.45
C SER A 324 1.50 -13.55 -4.79
N VAL A 325 1.77 -14.57 -5.60
CA VAL A 325 0.76 -15.54 -6.03
C VAL A 325 1.23 -16.97 -5.82
N LEU A 326 0.30 -17.83 -5.41
CA LEU A 326 0.42 -19.28 -5.47
C LEU A 326 -0.38 -19.74 -6.69
N ILE A 327 0.28 -20.46 -7.59
CA ILE A 327 -0.33 -21.04 -8.79
C ILE A 327 -0.27 -22.57 -8.73
N GLY A 328 -0.83 -23.27 -9.72
CA GLY A 328 -0.65 -24.72 -9.86
C GLY A 328 -1.07 -25.52 -8.62
N ASP A 329 -0.23 -26.46 -8.22
CA ASP A 329 -0.43 -27.32 -7.05
C ASP A 329 -0.39 -26.49 -5.75
N ALA A 330 0.47 -25.47 -5.68
CA ALA A 330 0.50 -24.56 -4.52
C ALA A 330 -0.84 -23.84 -4.29
N ALA A 331 -1.56 -23.49 -5.36
CA ALA A 331 -2.91 -22.91 -5.26
C ALA A 331 -3.94 -23.94 -4.73
N LEU A 332 -3.87 -25.19 -5.21
CA LEU A 332 -4.74 -26.28 -4.75
C LEU A 332 -4.47 -26.64 -3.28
N GLU A 333 -3.20 -26.63 -2.87
CA GLU A 333 -2.79 -26.83 -1.48
C GLU A 333 -3.31 -25.71 -0.57
N ALA A 334 -3.25 -24.45 -1.02
CA ALA A 334 -3.84 -23.33 -0.28
C ALA A 334 -5.37 -23.48 -0.14
N GLU A 335 -6.07 -23.85 -1.20
CA GLU A 335 -7.51 -24.11 -1.16
C GLU A 335 -7.87 -25.21 -0.17
N LYS A 336 -7.17 -26.35 -0.24
CA LYS A 336 -7.33 -27.44 0.72
C LYS A 336 -7.02 -26.99 2.14
N ALA A 337 -5.97 -26.18 2.34
CA ALA A 337 -5.59 -25.69 3.65
C ALA A 337 -6.66 -24.79 4.28
N PHE A 338 -7.39 -23.98 3.51
CA PHE A 338 -8.55 -23.24 4.04
C PHE A 338 -9.67 -24.17 4.52
N VAL A 339 -9.95 -25.25 3.78
CA VAL A 339 -10.93 -26.27 4.19
C VAL A 339 -10.47 -27.00 5.45
N ASP A 340 -9.20 -27.40 5.51
CA ASP A 340 -8.63 -28.12 6.64
C ASP A 340 -8.55 -27.23 7.89
N TYR A 341 -8.19 -25.95 7.76
CA TYR A 341 -8.23 -24.95 8.82
C TYR A 341 -9.63 -24.85 9.46
N ASP A 342 -10.66 -24.71 8.62
CA ASP A 342 -12.06 -24.63 9.02
C ASP A 342 -12.58 -25.92 9.69
N LYS A 343 -12.08 -27.08 9.25
CA LYS A 343 -12.44 -28.39 9.80
C LYS A 343 -11.74 -28.70 11.13
N GLN A 344 -10.45 -28.37 11.23
CA GLN A 344 -9.62 -28.75 12.38
C GLN A 344 -9.83 -27.82 13.57
N LEU A 345 -10.18 -26.55 13.33
CA LEU A 345 -10.35 -25.54 14.38
C LEU A 345 -9.10 -25.40 15.27
N ASP A 346 -7.92 -25.49 14.64
CA ASP A 346 -6.62 -25.41 15.31
C ASP A 346 -6.00 -24.01 15.16
N ARG A 347 -5.69 -23.38 16.30
CA ARG A 347 -5.05 -22.06 16.36
C ARG A 347 -3.57 -22.09 15.97
N GLN A 348 -3.01 -23.27 15.78
CA GLN A 348 -1.63 -23.48 15.37
C GLN A 348 -1.50 -23.98 13.92
N PHE A 349 -2.62 -24.20 13.23
CA PHE A 349 -2.69 -24.81 11.91
C PHE A 349 -1.72 -24.18 10.89
N GLY A 350 -1.74 -22.85 10.78
CA GLY A 350 -0.95 -22.13 9.80
C GLY A 350 0.56 -22.15 10.05
N LYS A 351 1.03 -22.60 11.22
CA LYS A 351 2.48 -22.72 11.50
C LYS A 351 3.19 -23.68 10.59
N THR A 352 2.50 -24.73 10.19
CA THR A 352 3.04 -25.79 9.34
C THR A 352 2.59 -25.66 7.89
N PHE A 353 1.68 -24.74 7.58
CA PHE A 353 1.26 -24.53 6.19
C PHE A 353 2.43 -23.99 5.37
N LYS A 354 2.69 -24.70 4.27
CA LYS A 354 3.76 -24.38 3.36
C LYS A 354 3.52 -25.10 2.04
N PRO A 355 3.61 -24.40 0.89
CA PRO A 355 3.55 -25.05 -0.40
C PRO A 355 4.64 -26.12 -0.56
N THR A 356 4.28 -27.27 -1.10
CA THR A 356 5.24 -28.36 -1.36
C THR A 356 6.23 -27.95 -2.44
N ASN A 357 5.76 -27.23 -3.47
CA ASN A 357 6.60 -26.70 -4.54
C ASN A 357 6.79 -25.17 -4.39
N PRO A 358 7.91 -24.71 -3.80
CA PRO A 358 8.17 -23.28 -3.64
C PRO A 358 8.38 -22.55 -4.96
N GLU A 359 8.63 -23.25 -6.08
CA GLU A 359 8.74 -22.63 -7.42
C GLU A 359 7.41 -22.12 -7.96
N GLU A 360 6.29 -22.58 -7.40
CA GLU A 360 4.93 -22.09 -7.74
C GLU A 360 4.49 -20.89 -6.91
N VAL A 361 5.39 -20.37 -6.06
CA VAL A 361 5.24 -19.07 -5.41
C VAL A 361 5.92 -18.02 -6.29
N LEU A 362 5.11 -17.23 -6.97
CA LEU A 362 5.53 -16.27 -8.01
C LEU A 362 5.16 -14.83 -7.64
N PHE A 363 5.62 -13.89 -8.46
CA PHE A 363 5.27 -12.47 -8.38
C PHE A 363 4.41 -12.07 -9.57
N GLY A 364 3.11 -11.94 -9.28
CA GLY A 364 2.09 -11.60 -10.26
C GLY A 364 2.04 -10.09 -10.52
N TYR A 365 2.01 -9.70 -11.79
CA TYR A 365 1.89 -8.30 -12.22
C TYR A 365 0.62 -8.10 -13.06
N TRP A 366 -0.15 -7.08 -12.72
CA TRP A 366 -1.26 -6.62 -13.56
C TRP A 366 -0.78 -5.58 -14.58
N GLY A 367 -1.47 -5.52 -15.71
CA GLY A 367 -1.16 -4.60 -16.80
C GLY A 367 -1.85 -5.03 -18.09
N SER A 368 -1.70 -4.24 -19.16
CA SER A 368 -2.22 -4.68 -20.46
C SER A 368 -1.52 -5.97 -20.90
N ALA A 369 -2.26 -6.89 -21.50
CA ALA A 369 -1.70 -8.18 -21.94
C ALA A 369 -0.51 -7.99 -22.90
N ALA A 370 -0.59 -7.00 -23.80
CA ALA A 370 0.48 -6.67 -24.74
C ALA A 370 1.75 -6.17 -24.01
N TYR A 371 1.59 -5.29 -23.02
CA TYR A 371 2.74 -4.78 -22.25
C TYR A 371 3.34 -5.84 -21.33
N LEU A 372 2.53 -6.66 -20.66
CA LEU A 372 3.04 -7.74 -19.83
C LEU A 372 3.82 -8.77 -20.65
N LYS A 373 3.35 -9.10 -21.86
CA LYS A 373 4.11 -9.97 -22.78
C LYS A 373 5.43 -9.33 -23.21
N LYS A 374 5.44 -8.03 -23.50
CA LYS A 374 6.68 -7.29 -23.80
C LYS A 374 7.65 -7.33 -22.63
N ILE A 375 7.15 -7.08 -21.41
CA ILE A 375 7.94 -7.16 -20.18
C ILE A 375 8.53 -8.55 -20.03
N GLU A 376 7.72 -9.60 -20.12
CA GLU A 376 8.17 -10.98 -19.95
C GLU A 376 9.32 -11.37 -20.89
N LEU A 377 9.25 -10.93 -22.16
CA LEU A 377 10.28 -11.17 -23.17
C LEU A 377 11.56 -10.37 -22.96
N ALA A 378 11.44 -9.15 -22.40
CA ALA A 378 12.57 -8.24 -22.19
C ALA A 378 13.17 -8.31 -20.78
N LEU A 379 12.49 -8.98 -19.84
CA LEU A 379 12.89 -9.02 -18.44
C LEU A 379 14.15 -9.88 -18.28
N ASP A 380 15.19 -9.26 -17.73
CA ASP A 380 16.42 -9.90 -17.34
C ASP A 380 16.18 -10.78 -16.10
N LYS A 381 16.15 -12.10 -16.29
CA LYS A 381 15.82 -13.11 -15.27
C LYS A 381 17.04 -13.56 -14.45
N SER A 382 18.08 -12.75 -14.38
CA SER A 382 19.31 -13.07 -13.62
C SER A 382 19.13 -13.02 -12.10
N ASP A 383 18.17 -12.23 -11.59
CA ASP A 383 17.81 -12.21 -10.18
C ASP A 383 16.58 -13.10 -9.88
N GLU A 384 16.47 -13.54 -8.62
CA GLU A 384 15.47 -14.53 -8.20
C GLU A 384 14.03 -14.03 -8.35
N LYS A 385 13.80 -12.72 -8.20
CA LYS A 385 12.49 -12.12 -8.35
C LYS A 385 12.06 -12.02 -9.80
N SER A 386 12.92 -11.51 -10.68
CA SER A 386 12.60 -11.43 -12.12
C SER A 386 12.39 -12.82 -12.73
N ARG A 387 13.10 -13.84 -12.24
CA ARG A 387 12.89 -15.24 -12.62
C ARG A 387 11.47 -15.75 -12.29
N ARG A 388 10.87 -15.24 -11.22
CA ARG A 388 9.53 -15.60 -10.70
C ARG A 388 8.41 -14.70 -11.24
N PHE A 389 8.63 -13.97 -12.32
CA PHE A 389 7.61 -13.13 -12.95
C PHE A 389 6.40 -13.96 -13.40
N PHE A 390 5.20 -13.44 -13.14
CA PHE A 390 3.94 -13.98 -13.62
C PHE A 390 3.00 -12.88 -14.13
N ALA A 391 2.49 -13.01 -15.35
CA ALA A 391 1.56 -12.04 -15.92
C ALA A 391 0.11 -12.33 -15.47
N LEU A 392 -0.49 -11.44 -14.69
CA LEU A 392 -1.89 -11.57 -14.23
C LEU A 392 -2.90 -11.05 -15.26
N GLY A 393 -2.45 -10.22 -16.21
CA GLY A 393 -3.31 -9.60 -17.20
C GLY A 393 -3.97 -8.30 -16.73
N PRO A 394 -4.95 -7.80 -17.51
CA PRO A 394 -5.64 -6.54 -17.19
C PRO A 394 -6.58 -6.71 -16.00
N ALA A 395 -6.74 -5.65 -15.21
CA ALA A 395 -7.61 -5.63 -14.04
C ALA A 395 -8.19 -4.23 -13.80
N THR A 396 -9.22 -4.15 -12.96
CA THR A 396 -9.69 -2.88 -12.38
C THR A 396 -8.87 -2.53 -11.15
N TRP A 397 -8.88 -1.25 -10.76
CA TRP A 397 -8.28 -0.83 -9.49
C TRP A 397 -8.90 -1.55 -8.28
N LYS A 398 -10.18 -1.92 -8.32
CA LYS A 398 -10.87 -2.68 -7.28
C LYS A 398 -10.22 -4.03 -7.04
N GLN A 399 -9.90 -4.76 -8.11
CA GLN A 399 -9.22 -6.04 -7.99
C GLN A 399 -7.79 -5.87 -7.48
N VAL A 400 -7.04 -4.89 -8.00
CA VAL A 400 -5.67 -4.62 -7.56
C VAL A 400 -5.64 -4.25 -6.07
N LEU A 401 -6.49 -3.31 -5.64
CA LEU A 401 -6.54 -2.80 -4.28
C LEU A 401 -7.15 -3.81 -3.29
N SER A 402 -7.92 -4.80 -3.75
CA SER A 402 -8.45 -5.86 -2.89
C SER A 402 -7.46 -6.98 -2.60
N LEU A 403 -6.37 -7.07 -3.39
CA LEU A 403 -5.40 -8.17 -3.39
C LEU A 403 -3.96 -7.74 -3.09
N SER A 404 -3.49 -6.62 -3.63
CA SER A 404 -2.08 -6.16 -3.50
C SER A 404 -1.77 -5.59 -2.11
N PRO A 405 -2.48 -4.57 -1.59
CA PRO A 405 -2.23 -4.08 -0.22
C PRO A 405 -2.77 -5.04 0.86
N ALA A 406 -3.47 -6.11 0.47
CA ALA A 406 -4.02 -7.13 1.37
C ALA A 406 -2.93 -8.09 1.88
N GLU A 407 -1.95 -7.53 2.61
CA GLU A 407 -0.84 -8.28 3.15
C GLU A 407 -1.26 -9.27 4.26
N PRO A 408 -0.50 -10.36 4.42
CA PRO A 408 -0.75 -11.32 5.47
C PRO A 408 -0.74 -10.63 6.83
N GLY A 409 -1.70 -10.97 7.67
CA GLY A 409 -1.90 -10.35 8.97
C GLY A 409 -2.80 -9.11 9.01
N LEU A 410 -3.07 -8.47 7.87
CA LEU A 410 -4.21 -7.56 7.68
C LEU A 410 -5.37 -8.29 7.00
N SER A 411 -5.05 -9.23 6.11
CA SER A 411 -5.97 -10.09 5.38
C SER A 411 -5.43 -11.53 5.31
N PRO A 412 -6.30 -12.56 5.26
CA PRO A 412 -5.88 -13.88 4.83
C PRO A 412 -5.49 -13.86 3.35
N MET A 413 -4.88 -14.96 2.88
CA MET A 413 -4.70 -15.19 1.44
C MET A 413 -6.07 -15.19 0.75
N LYS A 414 -6.12 -14.70 -0.48
CA LYS A 414 -7.37 -14.56 -1.23
C LYS A 414 -7.29 -15.28 -2.56
N MET A 415 -8.26 -16.14 -2.81
CA MET A 415 -8.46 -16.73 -4.13
C MET A 415 -9.02 -15.67 -5.10
N PHE A 416 -8.51 -15.66 -6.32
CA PHE A 416 -9.08 -14.94 -7.45
C PHE A 416 -8.79 -15.70 -8.75
N LYS A 417 -9.44 -15.29 -9.83
CA LYS A 417 -9.18 -15.85 -11.15
C LYS A 417 -8.28 -14.94 -11.97
N ALA A 418 -7.25 -15.51 -12.57
CA ALA A 418 -6.48 -14.89 -13.66
C ALA A 418 -6.09 -15.97 -14.67
N ASN A 419 -6.00 -15.61 -15.96
CA ASN A 419 -5.65 -16.55 -17.03
C ASN A 419 -6.48 -17.86 -17.02
N ASN A 420 -7.77 -17.77 -16.67
CA ASN A 420 -8.68 -18.91 -16.52
C ASN A 420 -8.27 -19.96 -15.46
N GLN A 421 -7.40 -19.59 -14.52
CA GLN A 421 -6.97 -20.44 -13.41
C GLN A 421 -7.36 -19.81 -12.07
N ASN A 422 -7.62 -20.66 -11.08
CA ASN A 422 -7.72 -20.21 -9.68
C ASN A 422 -6.31 -19.98 -9.15
N ILE A 423 -6.10 -18.81 -8.55
CA ILE A 423 -4.81 -18.36 -8.01
C ILE A 423 -5.06 -17.81 -6.61
N TYR A 424 -4.13 -18.03 -5.69
CA TYR A 424 -4.17 -17.38 -4.37
C TYR A 424 -3.20 -16.20 -4.33
N SER A 425 -3.71 -15.02 -4.05
CA SER A 425 -2.89 -13.86 -3.67
C SER A 425 -2.52 -13.98 -2.20
N ALA A 426 -1.22 -13.89 -1.91
CA ALA A 426 -0.72 -13.72 -0.54
C ALA A 426 -0.30 -12.28 -0.25
N GLY A 427 -0.74 -11.30 -1.06
CA GLY A 427 -0.47 -9.87 -0.86
C GLY A 427 0.84 -9.39 -1.49
N GLY A 428 1.02 -8.08 -1.56
CA GLY A 428 2.11 -7.41 -2.26
C GLY A 428 3.39 -7.19 -1.46
N TRP A 429 3.54 -7.82 -0.29
CA TRP A 429 4.74 -7.78 0.57
C TRP A 429 6.02 -8.16 -0.18
N SER A 430 5.89 -8.85 -1.31
CA SER A 430 6.97 -9.47 -2.05
C SER A 430 7.55 -8.63 -3.19
N ASP A 431 6.87 -7.56 -3.62
CA ASP A 431 7.28 -6.77 -4.78
C ASP A 431 7.78 -5.38 -4.39
N LEU A 432 8.79 -5.36 -3.52
CA LEU A 432 9.31 -4.11 -2.95
C LEU A 432 10.40 -3.44 -3.81
N HIS A 433 10.81 -4.12 -4.88
CA HIS A 433 11.91 -3.75 -5.78
C HIS A 433 11.48 -3.80 -7.27
N PRO A 434 10.73 -2.83 -7.79
CA PRO A 434 10.03 -2.98 -9.07
C PRO A 434 10.77 -2.36 -10.28
N ALA A 435 11.98 -1.82 -10.09
CA ALA A 435 12.71 -1.11 -11.16
C ALA A 435 13.01 -2.00 -12.39
N ALA A 436 13.29 -3.29 -12.19
CA ALA A 436 13.53 -4.23 -13.28
C ALA A 436 12.32 -4.36 -14.24
N ILE A 437 11.10 -4.34 -13.68
CA ILE A 437 9.85 -4.42 -14.44
C ILE A 437 9.68 -3.19 -15.34
N LEU A 438 9.96 -2.00 -14.80
CA LEU A 438 9.92 -0.76 -15.58
C LEU A 438 10.97 -0.74 -16.68
N LYS A 439 12.19 -1.23 -16.42
CA LYS A 439 13.23 -1.32 -17.45
C LYS A 439 12.77 -2.25 -18.59
N ALA A 440 12.21 -3.40 -18.25
CA ALA A 440 11.64 -4.35 -19.23
C ALA A 440 10.42 -3.77 -19.97
N ALA A 441 9.64 -2.90 -19.34
CA ALA A 441 8.55 -2.18 -20.00
C ALA A 441 9.04 -1.17 -21.07
N GLY A 442 10.33 -0.82 -21.04
CA GLY A 442 10.99 0.11 -21.97
C GLY A 442 11.26 1.49 -21.38
N CYS A 443 11.14 1.64 -20.06
CA CYS A 443 11.50 2.89 -19.38
C CYS A 443 12.99 3.17 -19.52
N GLN A 444 13.32 4.34 -20.08
CA GLN A 444 14.71 4.76 -20.24
C GLN A 444 15.25 5.37 -18.95
N LYS A 445 14.43 6.17 -18.28
CA LYS A 445 14.75 6.85 -17.02
C LYS A 445 13.84 6.33 -15.91
N ILE A 446 14.43 5.78 -14.85
CA ILE A 446 13.73 5.21 -13.70
C ILE A 446 14.16 5.94 -12.44
N ILE A 447 13.19 6.55 -11.76
CA ILE A 447 13.35 7.06 -10.40
C ILE A 447 12.78 6.02 -9.45
N TYR A 448 13.58 5.56 -8.48
CA TYR A 448 13.16 4.60 -7.48
C TYR A 448 13.00 5.26 -6.12
N LEU A 449 11.76 5.36 -5.66
CA LEU A 449 11.41 5.80 -4.32
C LEU A 449 11.48 4.60 -3.36
N THR A 450 12.43 4.66 -2.41
CA THR A 450 12.71 3.57 -1.47
C THR A 450 13.18 4.12 -0.12
N ARG A 451 13.41 3.22 0.83
CA ARG A 451 14.09 3.49 2.11
C ARG A 451 15.55 3.09 2.11
N ARG A 452 16.26 3.69 3.07
CA ARG A 452 17.53 3.18 3.59
C ARG A 452 17.39 1.76 4.14
N GLY A 453 18.46 0.98 4.01
CA GLY A 453 18.57 -0.36 4.55
C GLY A 453 17.90 -1.46 3.70
N GLY A 454 17.82 -2.65 4.29
CA GLY A 454 17.48 -3.89 3.60
C GLY A 454 15.99 -4.09 3.44
N GLU A 455 15.56 -5.33 3.21
CA GLU A 455 14.13 -5.66 3.19
C GLU A 455 13.51 -5.68 4.59
N SER A 456 12.22 -5.39 4.75
CA SER A 456 11.48 -5.57 5.98
C SER A 456 11.59 -7.02 6.43
N LEU A 457 11.82 -7.21 7.73
CA LEU A 457 11.90 -8.54 8.32
C LEU A 457 10.55 -9.28 8.20
N PHE A 458 9.44 -8.53 8.16
CA PHE A 458 8.11 -9.08 7.91
C PHE A 458 8.03 -9.75 6.53
N ALA A 459 8.37 -9.05 5.45
CA ALA A 459 8.35 -9.61 4.10
C ALA A 459 9.24 -10.86 3.98
N GLN A 460 10.42 -10.83 4.61
CA GLN A 460 11.31 -12.00 4.67
C GLN A 460 10.70 -13.16 5.45
N GLY A 461 10.00 -12.89 6.55
CA GLY A 461 9.27 -13.89 7.32
C GLY A 461 8.13 -14.52 6.52
N VAL A 462 7.36 -13.72 5.78
CA VAL A 462 6.31 -14.24 4.88
C VAL A 462 6.93 -15.11 3.79
N ALA A 463 8.01 -14.65 3.15
CA ALA A 463 8.76 -15.43 2.17
C ALA A 463 9.26 -16.75 2.77
N ASN A 464 9.77 -16.74 4.01
CA ASN A 464 10.21 -17.95 4.69
C ASN A 464 9.07 -18.98 4.85
N ARG A 465 7.87 -18.54 5.22
CA ARG A 465 6.70 -19.44 5.37
C ARG A 465 6.25 -20.03 4.04
N LEU A 466 6.35 -19.29 2.93
CA LEU A 466 5.88 -19.76 1.62
C LEU A 466 6.96 -20.48 0.80
N MET A 467 8.24 -20.11 0.96
CA MET A 467 9.32 -20.52 0.06
C MET A 467 10.40 -21.39 0.71
N SER A 468 10.29 -21.76 2.00
CA SER A 468 11.31 -22.59 2.66
C SER A 468 12.68 -21.94 2.79
N LEU A 469 12.75 -20.65 3.12
CA LEU A 469 14.05 -19.97 3.07
C LEU A 469 15.05 -20.62 4.05
N ASN A 470 16.26 -20.91 3.56
CA ASN A 470 17.37 -21.42 4.36
C ASN A 470 17.99 -20.30 5.21
N ARG A 471 17.17 -19.64 6.03
CA ARG A 471 17.59 -18.64 7.02
C ARG A 471 16.87 -18.95 8.31
N ASP A 472 17.62 -19.07 9.41
CA ASP A 472 17.04 -19.39 10.70
C ASP A 472 16.00 -18.32 11.08
N VAL A 473 14.80 -18.76 11.46
CA VAL A 473 13.64 -17.91 11.79
C VAL A 473 13.95 -17.01 12.99
N VAL A 474 14.86 -17.46 13.86
CA VAL A 474 15.38 -16.68 14.99
C VAL A 474 16.01 -15.35 14.50
N ASN A 475 16.49 -15.28 13.26
CA ASN A 475 17.06 -14.09 12.65
C ASN A 475 16.05 -13.19 11.90
N LEU A 476 14.74 -13.46 12.03
CA LEU A 476 13.67 -12.68 11.37
C LEU A 476 12.81 -11.90 12.36
N SER A 477 12.93 -12.18 13.66
CA SER A 477 12.24 -11.43 14.72
C SER A 477 12.81 -11.79 16.08
N SER A 478 13.20 -10.80 16.88
CA SER A 478 13.48 -10.99 18.30
C SER A 478 12.61 -10.08 19.15
N LYS A 479 12.18 -10.61 20.30
CA LYS A 479 11.53 -9.84 21.37
C LYS A 479 12.55 -9.15 22.28
N ILE A 480 13.83 -9.49 22.14
CA ILE A 480 14.93 -8.90 22.90
C ILE A 480 15.46 -7.71 22.09
N ASP A 481 15.36 -6.51 22.66
CA ASP A 481 15.67 -5.27 21.93
C ASP A 481 17.11 -5.21 21.37
N SER A 482 18.09 -5.76 22.10
CA SER A 482 19.48 -5.80 21.64
C SER A 482 19.66 -6.69 20.41
N GLU A 483 19.03 -7.87 20.41
CA GLU A 483 19.04 -8.79 19.28
C GLU A 483 18.27 -8.20 18.09
N LYS A 484 17.11 -7.59 18.35
CA LYS A 484 16.33 -6.90 17.32
C LYS A 484 17.17 -5.82 16.64
N LYS A 485 17.91 -5.00 17.40
CA LYS A 485 18.82 -3.99 16.84
C LYS A 485 19.95 -4.61 16.02
N ALA A 486 20.55 -5.71 16.50
CA ALA A 486 21.60 -6.42 15.78
C ALA A 486 21.07 -7.01 14.46
N LEU A 487 19.88 -7.62 14.47
CA LEU A 487 19.22 -8.16 13.28
C LEU A 487 18.82 -7.06 12.29
N THR A 488 18.26 -5.95 12.77
CA THR A 488 17.97 -4.79 11.92
C THR A 488 19.24 -4.27 11.27
N LYS A 489 20.33 -4.13 12.03
CA LYS A 489 21.61 -3.71 11.46
C LYS A 489 22.13 -4.70 10.41
N LEU A 490 22.15 -6.00 10.73
CA LEU A 490 22.58 -7.03 9.78
C LEU A 490 21.72 -7.04 8.51
N ASN A 491 20.42 -6.80 8.64
CA ASN A 491 19.53 -6.67 7.51
C ASN A 491 19.82 -5.42 6.68
N ASP A 492 20.10 -4.30 7.35
CA ASP A 492 20.33 -3.00 6.70
C ASP A 492 21.70 -2.90 6.03
N ASP A 493 22.70 -3.61 6.56
CA ASP A 493 24.05 -3.69 5.99
C ASP A 493 24.20 -4.87 5.01
N GLY A 494 23.37 -5.90 5.15
CA GLY A 494 23.51 -7.19 4.48
C GLY A 494 24.37 -8.18 5.26
N ASP A 495 24.17 -9.46 4.98
CA ASP A 495 24.87 -10.57 5.62
C ASP A 495 25.91 -11.17 4.66
N ALA A 496 27.17 -10.77 4.84
CA ALA A 496 28.28 -11.25 4.02
C ALA A 496 28.66 -12.72 4.29
N GLY A 497 28.21 -13.30 5.41
CA GLY A 497 28.46 -14.70 5.76
C GLY A 497 27.40 -15.67 5.23
N ALA A 498 26.29 -15.15 4.71
CA ALA A 498 25.20 -15.98 4.19
C ALA A 498 25.57 -16.65 2.85
N ASP A 499 25.02 -17.84 2.60
CA ASP A 499 25.14 -18.52 1.31
C ASP A 499 24.55 -17.64 0.19
N PRO A 500 25.37 -17.15 -0.77
CA PRO A 500 24.91 -16.28 -1.84
C PRO A 500 23.97 -16.99 -2.82
N ASN A 501 23.93 -18.33 -2.82
CA ASN A 501 23.06 -19.10 -3.70
C ASN A 501 21.69 -19.39 -3.11
N SER A 502 21.51 -19.20 -1.81
CA SER A 502 20.22 -19.37 -1.13
C SER A 502 19.16 -18.45 -1.72
N VAL A 503 17.90 -18.92 -1.78
CA VAL A 503 16.75 -18.12 -2.26
C VAL A 503 16.61 -16.83 -1.44
N TRP A 504 16.84 -16.90 -0.12
CA TRP A 504 16.85 -15.71 0.74
C TRP A 504 17.91 -14.71 0.27
N SER A 505 19.14 -15.16 0.05
CA SER A 505 20.21 -14.25 -0.32
C SER A 505 19.98 -13.64 -1.69
N LYS A 506 19.45 -14.40 -2.65
CA LYS A 506 19.12 -13.90 -3.98
C LYS A 506 17.90 -12.97 -4.01
N LEU A 507 17.03 -12.99 -3.00
CA LEU A 507 15.92 -12.05 -2.90
C LEU A 507 16.29 -10.79 -2.12
N PHE A 508 16.86 -10.94 -0.93
CA PHE A 508 16.83 -9.90 0.11
C PHE A 508 18.20 -9.41 0.58
N ASN A 509 19.28 -10.17 0.38
CA ASN A 509 20.56 -9.85 0.99
C ASN A 509 21.26 -8.69 0.27
N LEU A 510 21.42 -7.55 0.96
CA LEU A 510 22.16 -6.41 0.45
C LEU A 510 23.66 -6.69 0.24
N ALA A 511 24.23 -7.67 0.96
CA ALA A 511 25.63 -8.07 0.75
C ALA A 511 25.82 -8.94 -0.51
N ASN A 512 24.73 -9.52 -1.06
CA ASN A 512 24.79 -10.28 -2.29
C ASN A 512 24.55 -9.35 -3.49
N PRO A 513 25.56 -9.08 -4.34
CA PRO A 513 25.40 -8.17 -5.48
C PRO A 513 24.36 -8.67 -6.49
N ASN A 514 24.06 -9.96 -6.52
CA ASN A 514 23.06 -10.55 -7.41
C ASN A 514 21.68 -10.67 -6.78
N SER A 515 21.46 -10.10 -5.59
CA SER A 515 20.12 -10.08 -4.98
C SER A 515 19.16 -9.19 -5.75
N SER A 516 17.85 -9.50 -5.70
CA SER A 516 16.80 -8.71 -6.33
C SER A 516 16.73 -7.27 -5.85
N VAL A 517 17.10 -7.01 -4.58
CA VAL A 517 17.23 -5.66 -4.03
C VAL A 517 18.31 -4.89 -4.79
N ASN A 518 19.53 -5.42 -4.81
CA ASN A 518 20.67 -4.81 -5.48
C ASN A 518 20.47 -4.69 -6.99
N PHE A 519 19.84 -5.68 -7.58
CA PHE A 519 19.48 -5.67 -8.99
C PHE A 519 18.56 -4.49 -9.32
N SER A 520 17.51 -4.26 -8.52
CA SER A 520 16.62 -3.11 -8.75
C SER A 520 17.27 -1.77 -8.50
N LEU A 521 18.16 -1.66 -7.49
CA LEU A 521 18.93 -0.45 -7.26
C LEU A 521 19.81 -0.10 -8.47
N ARG A 522 20.44 -1.10 -9.12
CA ARG A 522 21.22 -0.91 -10.36
C ARG A 522 20.38 -0.55 -11.58
N LYS A 523 19.14 -1.03 -11.66
CA LYS A 523 18.25 -0.70 -12.80
C LYS A 523 17.64 0.70 -12.68
N ALA A 524 17.72 1.33 -11.51
CA ALA A 524 17.27 2.70 -11.31
C ALA A 524 18.34 3.72 -11.75
N ASP A 525 17.91 4.75 -12.46
CA ASP A 525 18.80 5.84 -12.89
C ASP A 525 19.01 6.85 -11.75
N ALA A 526 17.96 7.07 -10.95
CA ALA A 526 18.00 7.83 -9.71
C ALA A 526 17.25 7.11 -8.59
N ILE A 527 17.70 7.24 -7.36
CA ILE A 527 17.06 6.66 -6.18
C ILE A 527 16.75 7.79 -5.20
N LEU A 528 15.46 8.02 -4.92
CA LEU A 528 15.02 8.92 -3.87
C LEU A 528 14.98 8.14 -2.56
N CYS A 529 16.01 8.30 -1.73
CA CYS A 529 16.20 7.46 -0.56
C CYS A 529 15.74 8.12 0.74
N THR A 530 14.65 7.62 1.28
CA THR A 530 13.98 8.16 2.47
C THR A 530 14.45 7.47 3.74
N ASN A 531 14.32 8.12 4.89
CA ASN A 531 14.66 7.54 6.19
C ASN A 531 13.42 7.10 6.96
N TRP A 532 12.38 6.60 6.27
CA TRP A 532 11.07 6.43 6.90
C TRP A 532 11.03 5.50 8.12
N ASN A 533 12.04 4.65 8.33
CA ASN A 533 12.11 3.74 9.48
C ASN A 533 12.36 4.43 10.82
N VAL A 534 12.85 5.67 10.83
CA VAL A 534 13.10 6.39 12.10
C VAL A 534 11.85 7.04 12.68
N PHE A 535 10.75 7.02 11.92
CA PHE A 535 9.48 7.63 12.30
C PHE A 535 8.51 6.56 12.77
N ASP A 536 7.86 6.79 13.91
CA ASP A 536 6.61 6.10 14.23
C ASP A 536 5.47 6.93 13.62
N VAL A 537 4.84 6.39 12.58
CA VAL A 537 3.75 7.09 11.88
C VAL A 537 2.60 7.48 12.82
N LYS A 538 2.40 6.76 13.94
CA LYS A 538 1.40 7.11 14.97
C LYS A 538 1.73 8.45 15.62
N THR A 539 3.02 8.76 15.77
CA THR A 539 3.49 9.93 16.50
C THR A 539 3.99 11.06 15.61
N ASP A 540 4.49 10.73 14.43
CA ASP A 540 5.26 11.64 13.61
C ASP A 540 4.99 11.46 12.11
N LEU A 541 3.70 11.42 11.76
CA LEU A 541 3.26 11.38 10.37
C LEU A 541 3.75 12.59 9.56
N ILE A 542 3.74 13.79 10.17
CA ILE A 542 4.18 15.01 9.48
C ILE A 542 5.69 14.93 9.23
N GLY A 543 6.50 14.58 10.24
CA GLY A 543 7.95 14.42 10.07
C GLY A 543 8.30 13.37 9.04
N LEU A 544 7.57 12.25 8.99
CA LEU A 544 7.73 11.21 7.96
C LEU A 544 7.55 11.76 6.53
N ILE A 545 6.47 12.52 6.29
CA ILE A 545 6.17 13.09 4.97
C ILE A 545 7.21 14.16 4.62
N GLU A 546 7.61 14.98 5.60
CA GLU A 546 8.61 16.03 5.41
C GLU A 546 10.01 15.49 5.14
N ASP A 547 10.45 14.45 5.84
CA ASP A 547 11.73 13.77 5.58
C ASP A 547 11.77 13.23 4.16
N SER A 548 10.69 12.60 3.71
CA SER A 548 10.59 12.09 2.35
C SER A 548 10.60 13.19 1.29
N TYR A 549 9.89 14.30 1.50
CA TYR A 549 9.94 15.46 0.61
C TYR A 549 11.35 16.09 0.54
N ASN A 550 12.06 16.12 1.67
CA ASN A 550 13.40 16.69 1.76
C ASN A 550 14.50 15.69 1.39
N SER A 551 14.17 14.42 1.18
CA SER A 551 15.13 13.36 0.85
C SER A 551 15.91 13.66 -0.42
N GLN A 552 17.18 13.28 -0.45
CA GLN A 552 18.05 13.54 -1.59
C GLN A 552 18.05 12.36 -2.56
N TYR A 553 18.42 12.65 -3.81
CA TYR A 553 18.56 11.64 -4.84
C TYR A 553 19.98 11.12 -4.90
N TRP A 554 20.08 9.83 -5.14
CA TRP A 554 21.30 9.13 -5.52
C TRP A 554 21.26 8.86 -7.02
N LEU A 555 22.28 9.32 -7.75
CA LEU A 555 22.37 9.10 -9.19
C LEU A 555 23.23 7.89 -9.50
N SER A 556 22.77 7.05 -10.43
CA SER A 556 23.62 6.02 -11.06
C SER A 556 24.75 6.69 -11.86
N GLN A 557 25.86 5.97 -12.07
CA GLN A 557 26.97 6.48 -12.88
C GLN A 557 26.50 6.90 -14.29
N SER A 558 25.63 6.11 -14.93
CA SER A 558 25.04 6.45 -16.22
C SER A 558 24.19 7.71 -16.19
N ALA A 559 23.47 7.96 -15.09
CA ALA A 559 22.64 9.15 -14.94
C ALA A 559 23.45 10.43 -14.68
N THR A 560 24.67 10.33 -14.13
CA THR A 560 25.51 11.53 -13.88
C THR A 560 25.90 12.28 -15.15
N SER A 561 25.95 11.59 -16.29
CA SER A 561 26.20 12.20 -17.61
C SER A 561 24.93 12.74 -18.30
N ASP A 562 23.73 12.40 -17.80
CA ASP A 562 22.47 12.84 -18.40
C ASP A 562 22.12 14.26 -17.93
N THR A 563 22.03 15.17 -18.89
CA THR A 563 21.76 16.59 -18.61
C THR A 563 20.39 16.84 -17.97
N SER A 564 19.45 15.92 -18.13
CA SER A 564 18.11 16.03 -17.54
C SER A 564 18.08 15.78 -16.03
N PHE A 565 19.13 15.17 -15.46
CA PHE A 565 19.29 15.02 -14.01
C PHE A 565 20.24 16.04 -13.38
N LYS A 566 20.74 17.03 -14.15
CA LYS A 566 21.73 18.03 -13.68
C LYS A 566 21.31 18.86 -12.46
N LEU A 567 20.02 18.91 -12.14
CA LEU A 567 19.48 19.65 -11.00
C LEU A 567 19.59 18.87 -9.68
N ILE A 568 19.99 17.61 -9.73
CA ILE A 568 20.21 16.80 -8.54
C ILE A 568 21.63 17.04 -8.02
N VAL A 569 21.75 17.42 -6.74
CA VAL A 569 23.02 17.35 -6.01
C VAL A 569 23.17 15.91 -5.51
N PRO A 570 24.06 15.10 -6.10
CA PRO A 570 24.23 13.71 -5.68
C PRO A 570 24.89 13.67 -4.31
N LEU A 571 24.40 12.76 -3.46
CA LEU A 571 25.09 12.45 -2.21
C LEU A 571 26.42 11.73 -2.47
N THR A 572 27.42 12.05 -1.64
CA THR A 572 28.75 11.41 -1.69
C THR A 572 28.90 10.30 -0.63
N GLU A 573 28.12 10.33 0.45
CA GLU A 573 28.26 9.43 1.60
C GLU A 573 27.48 8.12 1.42
N LYS A 574 28.16 6.98 1.33
CA LYS A 574 27.50 5.69 1.08
C LYS A 574 26.38 5.37 2.10
N VAL A 575 25.15 5.19 1.61
CA VAL A 575 24.02 4.73 2.42
C VAL A 575 23.49 3.39 1.91
N SER A 576 23.55 2.36 2.75
CA SER A 576 23.07 1.02 2.43
C SER A 576 21.60 1.03 1.98
N GLY A 577 21.28 0.26 0.94
CA GLY A 577 19.95 0.23 0.34
C GLY A 577 19.57 1.45 -0.53
N CYS A 578 20.45 2.45 -0.64
CA CYS A 578 20.23 3.65 -1.47
C CYS A 578 21.19 3.78 -2.64
N GLN A 579 22.25 2.97 -2.67
CA GLN A 579 23.30 3.14 -3.66
C GLN A 579 22.92 2.43 -4.97
N PRO A 580 22.91 3.14 -6.10
CA PRO A 580 22.97 2.47 -7.39
C PRO A 580 24.37 1.86 -7.52
N LEU A 581 24.46 0.53 -7.44
CA LEU A 581 25.73 -0.21 -7.47
C LEU A 581 26.47 -0.08 -8.80
#